data_AF-A0A9W8QVS3-F1
#
_entry.id   AF-A0A9W8QVS3-F1
#
_cell.length_a   1.000
_cell.length_b   1.000
_cell.length_c   1.000
_cell.angle_alpha   90.00
_cell.angle_beta   90.00
_cell.angle_gamma   90.00
#
_symmetry.space_group_name_H-M   'P 1'
#
loop_
_entity.id
_entity.type
_entity.pdbx_description
1 polymer ?
#
loop_
_entity_poly.entity_id
_entity_poly.type
_entity_poly.pdbx_seq_one_letter_code
_entity_poly.pdbx_strand_id
1 'polypeptide(L)'
;DLSHPEMSPTFIGKRQRKLDGRSTVTIGSLVEAEGGAKPRFGIACYKEEHRYLRIFHDAPESVIVFEVIKAKKIAKTERRSLGFTREGLSLGIKYTEKEYSLLYKAGHATDGDWICLAVVDTLDLTNRDFVGPVIGIFATAESSGPKVTFKDFNVD
;
A
#
# COMPACT_ATOMS: atom_id res chain seq x y z
N ASP A 1 7.64 8.16 7.69
CA ASP A 1 6.64 7.96 6.62
C ASP A 1 7.33 8.02 5.26
N LEU A 2 6.72 7.55 4.18
CA LEU A 2 7.26 7.57 2.80
C LEU A 2 7.61 8.97 2.29
N SER A 3 7.05 10.00 2.92
CA SER A 3 7.28 11.41 2.61
C SER A 3 8.38 12.06 3.47
N HIS A 4 9.04 11.31 4.35
CA HIS A 4 10.05 11.88 5.25
C HIS A 4 11.29 12.33 4.45
N PRO A 5 11.75 13.59 4.58
CA PRO A 5 12.78 14.14 3.71
C PRO A 5 14.18 13.54 3.91
N GLU A 6 14.50 13.13 5.15
CA GLU A 6 15.86 12.69 5.51
C GLU A 6 15.96 11.22 5.93
N MET A 7 14.84 10.59 6.24
CA MET A 7 14.83 9.20 6.70
C MET A 7 14.45 8.30 5.54
N SER A 8 15.30 7.34 5.22
CA SER A 8 14.97 6.32 4.23
C SER A 8 13.83 5.45 4.77
N PRO A 9 12.63 5.47 4.17
CA PRO A 9 11.61 4.50 4.54
C PRO A 9 12.07 3.10 4.13
N THR A 10 11.58 2.08 4.85
CA THR A 10 11.71 0.70 4.37
C THR A 10 10.76 0.51 3.20
N PHE A 11 11.29 0.64 1.99
CA PHE A 11 10.54 0.52 0.73
C PHE A 11 11.31 -0.38 -0.24
N ILE A 12 10.63 -1.38 -0.80
CA ILE A 12 11.18 -2.26 -1.84
C ILE A 12 10.18 -2.29 -2.99
N GLY A 13 10.60 -1.87 -4.17
CA GLY A 13 9.69 -1.74 -5.32
C GLY A 13 10.32 -2.08 -6.66
N LYS A 14 9.44 -2.25 -7.64
CA LYS A 14 9.76 -2.51 -9.04
C LYS A 14 9.00 -1.50 -9.91
N ARG A 15 9.63 -1.06 -11.00
CA ARG A 15 8.99 -0.16 -11.98
C ARG A 15 7.76 -0.85 -12.56
N GLN A 16 6.62 -0.14 -12.59
CA GLN A 16 5.45 -0.56 -13.36
C GLN A 16 5.82 -0.48 -14.85
N ARG A 17 5.78 -1.62 -15.56
CA ARG A 17 6.18 -1.70 -16.98
C ARG A 17 5.00 -1.87 -17.94
N LYS A 18 3.81 -2.14 -17.42
CA LYS A 18 2.58 -2.31 -18.18
C LYS A 18 1.56 -1.24 -17.79
N LEU A 19 0.77 -0.80 -18.76
CA LEU A 19 -0.37 0.09 -18.53
C LEU A 19 -1.57 -0.66 -17.97
N ASP A 20 -1.76 -1.91 -18.38
CA ASP A 20 -2.77 -2.83 -17.85
C ASP A 20 -2.09 -3.95 -17.08
N GLY A 21 -2.49 -4.15 -15.84
CA GLY A 21 -1.97 -5.23 -15.01
C GLY A 21 -2.37 -5.10 -13.55
N ARG A 22 -1.75 -5.94 -12.73
CA ARG A 22 -2.00 -6.00 -11.30
C ARG A 22 -0.72 -6.25 -10.54
N SER A 23 -0.59 -5.59 -9.41
CA SER A 23 0.46 -5.87 -8.44
C SER A 23 -0.15 -6.25 -7.11
N THR A 24 0.41 -7.27 -6.45
CA THR A 24 -0.15 -7.83 -5.22
C THR A 24 0.95 -8.19 -4.24
N VAL A 25 0.57 -8.27 -2.97
CA VAL A 25 1.40 -8.81 -1.90
C VAL A 25 0.51 -9.50 -0.87
N THR A 26 1.02 -10.57 -0.26
CA THR A 26 0.42 -11.20 0.91
C THR A 26 1.24 -10.83 2.13
N ILE A 27 0.60 -10.22 3.12
CA ILE A 27 1.19 -9.97 4.42
C ILE A 27 0.97 -11.23 5.26
N GLY A 28 2.07 -11.75 5.81
CA GLY A 28 2.05 -12.92 6.68
C GLY A 28 1.31 -12.67 8.00
N SER A 29 1.39 -13.61 8.94
CA SER A 29 0.74 -13.48 10.24
C SER A 29 1.09 -12.11 10.85
N LEU A 30 0.04 -11.31 11.09
CA LEU A 30 0.13 -9.98 11.67
C LEU A 30 0.55 -10.18 13.13
N VAL A 31 1.85 -10.27 13.40
CA VAL A 31 2.35 -10.34 14.76
C VAL A 31 1.98 -9.03 15.44
N GLU A 32 1.29 -9.12 16.57
CA GLU A 32 0.98 -7.96 17.41
C GLU A 32 2.28 -7.18 17.64
N ALA A 33 2.23 -5.87 17.38
CA ALA A 33 3.40 -5.03 17.51
C ALA A 33 3.85 -5.00 18.98
N GLU A 34 4.83 -5.84 19.33
CA GLU A 34 5.48 -5.78 20.63
C GLU A 34 6.09 -4.37 20.82
N GLY A 35 5.77 -3.72 21.94
CA GLY A 35 6.44 -2.47 22.33
C GLY A 35 5.89 -1.16 21.75
N GLY A 36 4.59 -1.08 21.40
CA GLY A 36 3.94 0.21 21.10
C GLY A 36 4.40 0.91 19.81
N ALA A 37 5.09 0.19 18.92
CA ALA A 37 5.77 0.74 17.75
C ALA A 37 4.88 1.24 16.60
N LYS A 38 3.56 1.11 16.73
CA LYS A 38 2.53 1.54 15.75
C LYS A 38 2.91 1.32 14.27
N PRO A 39 3.14 0.08 13.85
CA PRO A 39 3.58 -0.19 12.48
C PRO A 39 2.45 0.00 11.47
N ARG A 40 2.83 0.56 10.33
CA ARG A 40 2.02 0.67 9.12
C ARG A 40 2.75 -0.01 7.98
N PHE A 41 2.07 -0.86 7.24
CA PHE A 41 2.69 -1.62 6.17
C PHE A 41 1.71 -1.97 5.06
N GLY A 42 2.20 -2.00 3.84
CA GLY A 42 1.36 -2.30 2.68
C GLY A 42 2.07 -2.15 1.36
N ILE A 43 1.30 -1.80 0.33
CA ILE A 43 1.76 -1.61 -1.05
C ILE A 43 1.42 -0.19 -1.50
N ALA A 44 2.32 0.42 -2.25
CA ALA A 44 2.18 1.77 -2.79
C ALA A 44 2.57 1.82 -4.26
N CYS A 45 1.90 2.68 -5.01
CA CYS A 45 2.36 3.17 -6.30
C CYS A 45 3.00 4.55 -6.06
N TYR A 46 4.31 4.58 -6.09
CA TYR A 46 5.14 5.72 -5.75
C TYR A 46 5.72 6.34 -7.02
N LYS A 47 5.47 7.62 -7.27
CA LYS A 47 6.17 8.37 -8.31
C LYS A 47 7.25 9.25 -7.71
N GLU A 48 6.88 10.04 -6.72
CA GLU A 48 7.76 10.92 -5.96
C GLU A 48 7.16 11.19 -4.56
N GLU A 49 7.87 11.95 -3.72
CA GLU A 49 7.45 12.20 -2.35
C GLU A 49 6.21 13.11 -2.23
N HIS A 50 5.79 13.78 -3.31
CA HIS A 50 4.56 14.59 -3.32
C HIS A 50 3.38 13.87 -3.97
N ARG A 51 3.62 12.77 -4.70
CA ARG A 51 2.62 12.07 -5.52
C ARG A 51 2.80 10.57 -5.43
N TYR A 52 1.95 9.96 -4.61
CA TYR A 52 1.84 8.52 -4.51
C TYR A 52 0.45 8.13 -4.02
N LEU A 53 0.06 6.89 -4.30
CA LEU A 53 -1.09 6.25 -3.65
C LEU A 53 -0.61 5.03 -2.90
N ARG A 54 -1.35 4.67 -1.86
CA ARG A 54 -1.05 3.50 -1.04
C ARG A 54 -2.29 2.86 -0.48
N ILE A 55 -2.23 1.55 -0.30
CA ILE A 55 -3.13 0.79 0.54
C ILE A 55 -2.30 0.05 1.59
N PHE A 56 -2.67 0.18 2.85
CA PHE A 56 -1.89 -0.36 3.95
C PHE A 56 -2.75 -0.75 5.13
N HIS A 57 -2.19 -1.61 5.98
CA HIS A 57 -2.76 -1.93 7.28
C HIS A 57 -2.17 -0.99 8.33
N ASP A 58 -3.06 -0.35 9.10
CA ASP A 58 -2.72 0.43 10.28
C ASP A 58 -2.91 -0.45 11.51
N ALA A 59 -1.83 -1.10 11.96
CA ALA A 59 -1.91 -2.14 12.99
C ALA A 59 -2.52 -1.67 14.32
N PRO A 60 -2.21 -0.47 14.85
CA PRO A 60 -2.82 0.04 16.08
C PRO A 60 -4.34 0.10 16.07
N GLU A 61 -4.91 0.48 14.94
CA GLU A 61 -6.35 0.64 14.78
C GLU A 61 -7.02 -0.59 14.16
N SER A 62 -6.22 -1.57 13.70
CA SER A 62 -6.70 -2.75 12.97
C SER A 62 -7.59 -2.40 11.78
N VAL A 63 -7.19 -1.37 11.02
CA VAL A 63 -7.92 -0.90 9.84
C VAL A 63 -7.08 -1.04 8.57
N ILE A 64 -7.74 -1.24 7.43
CA ILE A 64 -7.14 -0.96 6.12
C ILE A 64 -7.39 0.50 5.78
N VAL A 65 -6.33 1.15 5.34
CA VAL A 65 -6.35 2.54 4.93
C VAL A 65 -5.87 2.64 3.49
N PHE A 66 -6.61 3.40 2.71
CA PHE A 66 -6.16 3.92 1.42
C PHE A 66 -5.89 5.42 1.55
N GLU A 67 -4.82 5.88 0.90
CA GLU A 67 -4.51 7.29 0.76
C GLU A 67 -4.02 7.61 -0.65
N VAL A 68 -4.43 8.78 -1.16
CA VAL A 68 -3.78 9.47 -2.28
C VAL A 68 -3.11 10.70 -1.73
N ILE A 69 -1.81 10.81 -1.97
CA ILE A 69 -1.02 11.98 -1.63
C ILE A 69 -0.81 12.80 -2.90
N LYS A 70 -1.15 14.10 -2.84
CA LYS A 70 -0.85 15.10 -3.88
C LYS A 70 -0.29 16.34 -3.21
N ALA A 71 0.79 16.90 -3.76
CA ALA A 71 1.41 18.12 -3.24
C ALA A 71 1.68 18.07 -1.71
N LYS A 72 2.14 16.91 -1.21
CA LYS A 72 2.39 16.62 0.23
C LYS A 72 1.14 16.67 1.14
N LYS A 73 -0.07 16.67 0.57
CA LYS A 73 -1.33 16.62 1.32
C LYS A 73 -2.10 15.36 0.98
N ILE A 74 -2.84 14.84 1.95
CA ILE A 74 -3.80 13.76 1.72
C ILE A 74 -4.94 14.36 0.89
N ALA A 75 -5.02 13.96 -0.38
CA ALA A 75 -6.06 14.39 -1.30
C ALA A 75 -7.34 13.55 -1.15
N LYS A 76 -7.18 12.26 -0.86
CA LYS A 76 -8.28 11.31 -0.65
C LYS A 76 -7.83 10.25 0.36
N THR A 77 -8.73 9.87 1.27
CA THR A 77 -8.52 8.74 2.17
C THR A 77 -9.81 7.95 2.33
N GLU A 78 -9.68 6.63 2.46
CA GLU A 78 -10.76 5.74 2.86
C GLU A 78 -10.22 4.77 3.89
N ARG A 79 -11.01 4.51 4.93
CA ARG A 79 -10.66 3.61 6.03
C ARG A 79 -11.73 2.53 6.12
N ARG A 80 -11.30 1.29 6.35
CA ARG A 80 -12.21 0.18 6.61
C ARG A 80 -11.68 -0.68 7.74
N SER A 81 -12.51 -0.86 8.76
CA SER A 81 -12.20 -1.76 9.86
C SER A 81 -12.07 -3.20 9.36
N LEU A 82 -10.99 -3.86 9.75
CA LEU A 82 -10.91 -5.29 9.64
C LEU A 82 -11.40 -5.90 10.94
N GLY A 83 -12.23 -6.95 10.84
CA GLY A 83 -12.33 -7.89 11.94
C GLY A 83 -10.96 -8.50 12.23
N PHE A 84 -10.75 -9.00 13.44
CA PHE A 84 -9.49 -9.65 13.82
C PHE A 84 -9.13 -10.77 12.83
N THR A 85 -8.06 -10.59 12.05
CA THR A 85 -7.65 -11.53 11.01
C THR A 85 -6.26 -12.08 11.27
N ARG A 86 -6.19 -13.19 12.02
CA ARG A 86 -4.95 -13.99 12.16
C ARG A 86 -4.52 -14.66 10.85
N GLU A 87 -5.45 -14.81 9.92
CA GLU A 87 -5.34 -15.66 8.72
C GLU A 87 -4.63 -14.98 7.53
N GLY A 88 -4.07 -13.78 7.73
CA GLY A 88 -3.31 -13.05 6.72
C GLY A 88 -4.16 -12.04 5.94
N LEU A 89 -3.45 -11.14 5.26
CA LEU A 89 -4.01 -10.00 4.54
C LEU A 89 -3.30 -9.88 3.20
N SER A 90 -4.05 -9.95 2.09
CA SER A 90 -3.50 -9.63 0.78
C SER A 90 -3.91 -8.21 0.37
N LEU A 91 -2.96 -7.48 -0.19
CA LEU A 91 -3.17 -6.14 -0.72
C LEU A 91 -2.81 -6.13 -2.20
N GLY A 92 -3.45 -5.26 -2.97
CA GLY A 92 -3.16 -5.13 -4.38
C GLY A 92 -3.53 -3.79 -4.99
N ILE A 93 -2.90 -3.50 -6.11
CA ILE A 93 -3.17 -2.35 -6.97
C ILE A 93 -3.38 -2.92 -8.37
N LYS A 94 -4.61 -2.83 -8.87
CA LYS A 94 -4.91 -3.06 -10.28
C LYS A 94 -4.78 -1.73 -11.00
N TYR A 95 -4.22 -1.75 -12.21
CA TYR A 95 -4.05 -0.55 -13.01
C TYR A 95 -4.46 -0.79 -14.45
N THR A 96 -5.03 0.25 -15.03
CA THR A 96 -5.19 0.45 -16.46
C THR A 96 -4.53 1.77 -16.84
N GLU A 97 -4.57 2.15 -18.11
CA GLU A 97 -4.14 3.48 -18.54
C GLU A 97 -4.87 4.62 -17.81
N LYS A 98 -6.13 4.39 -17.40
CA LYS A 98 -7.02 5.45 -16.87
C LYS A 98 -7.14 5.45 -15.35
N GLU A 99 -6.96 4.32 -14.70
CA GLU A 99 -7.26 4.22 -13.28
C GLU A 99 -6.39 3.22 -12.51
N TYR A 100 -6.21 3.52 -11.23
CA TYR A 100 -5.71 2.61 -10.21
C TYR A 100 -6.87 2.18 -9.31
N SER A 101 -7.11 0.87 -9.20
CA SER A 101 -8.02 0.28 -8.22
C SER A 101 -7.22 -0.33 -7.07
N LEU A 102 -7.49 0.12 -5.84
CA LEU A 102 -6.85 -0.39 -4.64
C LEU A 102 -7.72 -1.47 -4.01
N LEU A 103 -7.13 -2.65 -3.87
CA LEU A 103 -7.83 -3.89 -3.58
C LEU A 103 -7.25 -4.50 -2.30
N TYR A 104 -8.10 -5.07 -1.46
CA TYR A 104 -7.66 -5.89 -0.34
C TYR A 104 -8.45 -7.19 -0.25
N LYS A 105 -7.87 -8.18 0.42
CA LYS A 105 -8.48 -9.47 0.71
C LYS A 105 -8.09 -9.91 2.11
N ALA A 106 -9.05 -10.22 2.96
CA ALA A 106 -8.82 -10.60 4.35
C ALA A 106 -9.14 -12.08 4.57
N GLY A 107 -8.26 -12.80 5.28
CA GLY A 107 -8.44 -14.21 5.63
C GLY A 107 -8.33 -15.20 4.46
N HIS A 108 -8.92 -16.38 4.60
CA HIS A 108 -8.95 -17.46 3.59
C HIS A 108 -9.85 -17.19 2.37
N ALA A 109 -10.15 -15.93 2.08
CA ALA A 109 -11.00 -15.59 0.96
C ALA A 109 -10.34 -16.04 -0.38
N THR A 110 -11.15 -16.63 -1.25
CA THR A 110 -10.71 -17.20 -2.53
C THR A 110 -10.28 -16.09 -3.50
N ASP A 111 -9.67 -16.46 -4.63
CA ASP A 111 -9.09 -15.48 -5.56
C ASP A 111 -10.13 -14.53 -6.22
N GLY A 112 -11.43 -14.84 -6.11
CA GLY A 112 -12.54 -13.99 -6.51
C GLY A 112 -12.97 -12.92 -5.50
N ASP A 113 -12.47 -12.97 -4.26
CA ASP A 113 -13.00 -12.19 -3.13
C ASP A 113 -12.26 -10.87 -2.87
N TRP A 114 -11.62 -10.30 -3.90
CA TRP A 114 -10.94 -9.02 -3.75
C TRP A 114 -11.95 -7.89 -3.61
N ILE A 115 -11.83 -7.15 -2.53
CA ILE A 115 -12.70 -6.02 -2.24
C ILE A 115 -12.00 -4.74 -2.69
N CYS A 116 -12.65 -4.00 -3.59
CA CYS A 116 -12.19 -2.69 -4.00
C CYS A 116 -12.49 -1.68 -2.90
N LEU A 117 -11.44 -1.07 -2.37
CA LEU A 117 -11.56 -0.01 -1.39
C LEU A 117 -11.67 1.34 -2.09
N ALA A 118 -10.91 1.57 -3.16
CA ALA A 118 -10.97 2.84 -3.87
C ALA A 118 -10.52 2.73 -5.33
N VAL A 119 -11.01 3.68 -6.13
CA VAL A 119 -10.55 3.94 -7.50
C VAL A 119 -10.00 5.36 -7.59
N VAL A 120 -8.91 5.53 -8.33
CA VAL A 120 -8.16 6.78 -8.52
C VAL A 120 -7.82 6.93 -9.98
N ASP A 121 -8.07 8.10 -10.56
CA ASP A 121 -7.67 8.42 -11.94
C ASP A 121 -6.13 8.45 -12.07
N THR A 122 -5.54 7.92 -13.13
CA THR A 122 -4.08 7.98 -13.31
C THR A 122 -3.57 9.41 -13.51
N LEU A 123 -4.42 10.32 -14.01
CA LEU A 123 -4.12 11.74 -14.14
C LEU A 123 -3.91 12.42 -12.79
N ASP A 124 -4.52 11.90 -11.72
CA ASP A 124 -4.35 12.41 -10.37
C ASP A 124 -2.92 12.29 -9.84
N LEU A 125 -2.15 11.36 -10.41
CA LEU A 125 -0.74 11.16 -10.09
C LEU A 125 0.18 11.65 -11.22
N THR A 126 -0.35 12.14 -12.32
CA THR A 126 0.46 12.49 -13.50
C THR A 126 0.78 13.98 -13.53
N ASN A 127 2.05 14.28 -13.78
CA ASN A 127 2.52 15.63 -14.03
C ASN A 127 3.70 15.55 -15.00
N ARG A 128 4.20 16.71 -15.44
CA ARG A 128 5.42 16.82 -16.24
C ARG A 128 6.63 16.57 -15.34
N ASP A 129 7.13 15.35 -15.36
CA ASP A 129 8.34 14.94 -14.65
C ASP A 129 9.11 13.88 -15.44
N PHE A 130 10.28 13.49 -14.93
CA PHE A 130 11.19 12.54 -15.55
C PHE A 130 11.16 11.16 -14.89
N VAL A 131 10.17 10.91 -14.01
CA VAL A 131 10.06 9.68 -13.23
C VAL A 131 8.89 8.84 -13.73
N GLY A 132 8.93 7.55 -13.40
CA GLY A 132 7.85 6.62 -13.69
C GLY A 132 7.32 6.00 -12.40
N PRO A 133 6.09 5.48 -12.42
CA PRO A 133 5.53 4.80 -11.26
C PRO A 133 6.35 3.57 -10.86
N VAL A 134 6.68 3.50 -9.58
CA VAL A 134 7.29 2.34 -8.93
C VAL A 134 6.25 1.75 -7.99
N ILE A 135 5.91 0.47 -8.20
CA ILE A 135 5.05 -0.25 -7.28
C ILE A 135 5.91 -1.00 -6.30
N GLY A 136 5.67 -0.79 -5.00
CA GLY A 136 6.50 -1.36 -3.96
C GLY A 136 5.78 -1.61 -2.67
N ILE A 137 6.33 -2.54 -1.91
CA ILE A 137 5.95 -2.83 -0.54
C ILE A 137 6.69 -1.89 0.40
N PHE A 138 6.05 -1.54 1.51
CA PHE A 138 6.66 -0.67 2.50
C PHE A 138 6.24 -1.03 3.91
N ALA A 139 7.11 -0.67 4.86
CA ALA A 139 6.82 -0.71 6.28
C ALA A 139 7.40 0.52 6.97
N THR A 140 6.62 1.11 7.87
CA THR A 140 7.04 2.26 8.69
C THR A 140 6.53 2.08 10.11
N ALA A 141 7.28 2.54 11.10
CA ALA A 141 6.93 2.49 12.51
C ALA A 141 7.47 3.75 13.21
N GLU A 142 6.85 4.15 14.33
CA GLU A 142 7.34 5.28 15.15
C GLU A 142 8.59 4.91 15.94
N SER A 143 8.77 3.61 16.23
CA SER A 143 9.96 3.08 16.89
C SER A 143 10.51 1.84 16.15
N SER A 144 11.80 1.58 16.33
CA SER A 144 12.46 0.40 15.79
C SER A 144 12.01 -0.87 16.52
N GLY A 145 11.88 -1.99 15.80
CA GLY A 145 11.53 -3.28 16.42
C GLY A 145 10.56 -4.15 15.62
N PRO A 146 9.41 -3.63 15.12
CA PRO A 146 8.43 -4.50 14.49
C PRO A 146 8.95 -5.04 13.17
N LYS A 147 8.81 -6.35 12.97
CA LYS A 147 9.15 -7.05 11.73
C LYS A 147 7.86 -7.42 11.00
N VAL A 148 7.78 -7.03 9.73
CA VAL A 148 6.66 -7.37 8.85
C VAL A 148 7.16 -8.34 7.80
N THR A 149 6.47 -9.47 7.64
CA THR A 149 6.80 -10.46 6.60
C THR A 149 5.86 -10.28 5.42
N PHE A 150 6.44 -9.96 4.26
CA PHE A 150 5.74 -9.95 2.99
C PHE A 150 6.05 -11.25 2.22
N LYS A 151 5.02 -11.83 1.63
CA LYS A 151 5.06 -13.03 0.79
C LYS A 151 4.41 -12.72 -0.56
N ASP A 152 4.78 -13.48 -1.57
CA ASP A 152 4.15 -13.45 -2.90
C ASP A 152 4.05 -12.04 -3.50
N PHE A 153 5.06 -11.19 -3.26
CA PHE A 153 5.09 -9.86 -3.85
C PHE A 153 5.29 -9.96 -5.36
N ASN A 154 4.31 -9.47 -6.11
CA ASN A 154 4.28 -9.53 -7.56
C ASN A 154 3.98 -8.14 -8.16
N VAL A 155 4.69 -7.81 -9.24
CA VAL A 155 4.48 -6.62 -10.06
C VAL A 155 4.58 -7.02 -11.53
N ASP A 156 3.45 -6.91 -12.23
CA ASP A 156 3.27 -7.25 -13.65
C ASP A 156 4.12 -6.44 -14.64
#